data_AF-A0A2G1Z5D0-F1
#
_entry.id   AF-A0A2G1Z5D0-F1
#
_cell.length_a   1.000
_cell.length_b   1.000
_cell.length_c   1.000
_cell.angle_alpha   90.00
_cell.angle_beta   90.00
_cell.angle_gamma   90.00
#
_symmetry.space_group_name_H-M   'P 1'
#
loop_
_entity.id
_entity.type
_entity.pdbx_description
1 polymer ?
#
loop_
_entity_poly.entity_id
_entity_poly.type
_entity_poly.pdbx_seq_one_letter_code
_entity_poly.pdbx_strand_id
1 'polypeptide(L)'
;DDYLVFLRMLLNGGTHSGVRILKTETLALMTRNHLSGDMEELGATNFNGLSWKGIGFGLGFNVVLDHAKAEIPGPDGEYGWTGAAGTMFFVNPKLKIAGLLLTQYMPSQSYPLRQQFRNAVYDGLR
;
A
#
# COMPACT_ATOMS: atom_id res chain seq x y z
N ASP A 1 7.13 -16.83 1.28
CA ASP A 1 5.74 -17.04 1.72
C ASP A 1 5.33 -16.24 2.95
N ASP A 2 6.22 -16.02 3.92
CA ASP A 2 5.88 -15.34 5.19
C ASP A 2 5.23 -13.95 5.03
N TYR A 3 5.73 -13.14 4.11
CA TYR A 3 5.14 -11.81 3.89
C TYR A 3 3.72 -11.92 3.30
N LEU A 4 3.42 -12.94 2.48
CA LEU A 4 2.06 -13.21 2.00
C LEU A 4 1.13 -13.67 3.12
N VAL A 5 1.64 -14.39 4.13
CA VAL A 5 0.87 -14.72 5.34
C VAL A 5 0.44 -13.44 6.06
N PHE A 6 1.37 -12.48 6.22
CA PHE A 6 1.06 -11.16 6.76
C PHE A 6 0.02 -10.41 5.91
N LEU A 7 0.16 -10.36 4.59
CA LEU A 7 -0.83 -9.69 3.72
C LEU A 7 -2.20 -10.36 3.79
N ARG A 8 -2.26 -11.69 3.85
CA ARG A 8 -3.53 -12.44 4.04
C ARG A 8 -4.16 -12.10 5.39
N MET A 9 -3.37 -11.94 6.44
CA MET A 9 -3.86 -11.51 7.75
C MET A 9 -4.51 -10.12 7.68
N LEU A 10 -3.86 -9.18 7.02
CA LEU A 10 -4.38 -7.82 6.80
C LEU A 10 -5.67 -7.85 5.95
N LEU A 11 -5.66 -8.60 4.84
CA LEU A 11 -6.81 -8.72 3.93
C LEU A 11 -8.05 -9.30 4.62
N ASN A 12 -7.83 -10.23 5.55
CA ASN A 12 -8.87 -10.85 6.37
C ASN A 12 -9.18 -10.07 7.65
N GLY A 13 -8.93 -8.76 7.67
CA GLY A 13 -9.33 -7.87 8.76
C GLY A 13 -8.62 -8.16 10.09
N GLY A 14 -7.40 -8.68 10.05
CA GLY A 14 -6.61 -8.98 11.25
C GLY A 14 -6.58 -10.46 11.65
N THR A 15 -7.05 -11.37 10.79
CA THR A 15 -7.13 -12.82 11.10
C THR A 15 -6.35 -13.67 10.11
N HIS A 16 -5.71 -14.72 10.59
CA HIS A 16 -5.06 -15.71 9.74
C HIS A 16 -5.30 -17.10 10.30
N SER A 17 -5.74 -18.04 9.44
CA SER A 17 -5.98 -19.44 9.82
C SER A 17 -6.84 -19.61 11.07
N GLY A 18 -7.92 -18.81 11.17
CA GLY A 18 -8.85 -18.84 12.31
C GLY A 18 -8.37 -18.11 13.57
N VAL A 19 -7.13 -17.63 13.61
CA VAL A 19 -6.55 -16.91 14.75
C VAL A 19 -6.65 -15.40 14.54
N ARG A 20 -7.11 -14.69 15.57
CA ARG A 20 -7.18 -13.23 15.63
C ARG A 20 -5.83 -12.66 16.10
N ILE A 21 -5.13 -11.97 15.21
CA ILE A 21 -3.85 -11.29 15.51
C ILE A 21 -4.10 -9.81 15.82
N LEU A 22 -4.95 -9.15 15.02
CA LEU A 22 -5.35 -7.77 15.21
C LEU A 22 -6.88 -7.65 15.23
N LYS A 23 -7.42 -6.86 16.17
CA LYS A 23 -8.83 -6.47 16.12
C LYS A 23 -9.10 -5.68 14.85
N THR A 24 -10.27 -5.84 14.28
CA THR A 24 -10.66 -5.13 13.04
C THR A 24 -10.60 -3.62 13.24
N GLU A 25 -10.99 -3.12 14.42
CA GLU A 25 -10.94 -1.71 14.79
C GLU A 25 -9.50 -1.20 14.91
N THR A 26 -8.59 -2.04 15.41
CA THR A 26 -7.16 -1.71 15.46
C THR A 26 -6.58 -1.60 14.06
N LEU A 27 -6.92 -2.52 13.15
CA LEU A 27 -6.48 -2.42 11.77
C LEU A 27 -7.03 -1.16 11.09
N ALA A 28 -8.31 -0.83 11.33
CA ALA A 28 -8.90 0.41 10.81
C ALA A 28 -8.21 1.67 11.35
N LEU A 29 -7.74 1.66 12.61
CA LEU A 29 -6.90 2.73 13.16
C LEU A 29 -5.52 2.77 12.48
N MET A 30 -4.93 1.63 12.15
CA MET A 30 -3.63 1.60 11.47
C MET A 30 -3.71 2.13 10.04
N THR A 31 -4.83 1.91 9.35
CA THR A 31 -4.97 2.17 7.91
C THR A 31 -5.80 3.40 7.56
N ARG A 32 -6.20 4.21 8.57
CA ARG A 32 -6.74 5.56 8.34
C ARG A 32 -5.61 6.59 8.27
N ASN A 33 -5.84 7.70 7.58
CA ASN A 33 -4.92 8.84 7.62
C ASN A 33 -4.90 9.46 9.03
N HIS A 34 -3.71 9.74 9.56
CA HIS A 34 -3.53 10.51 10.81
C HIS A 34 -2.95 11.91 10.57
N LEU A 35 -2.88 12.33 9.31
CA LEU A 35 -2.43 13.65 8.89
C LEU A 35 -3.62 14.58 8.63
N SER A 36 -3.39 15.89 8.67
CA SER A 36 -4.40 16.92 8.35
C SER A 36 -4.72 17.04 6.86
N GLY A 37 -3.98 16.34 6.00
CA GLY A 37 -4.04 16.38 4.55
C GLY A 37 -3.28 15.22 3.95
N ASP A 38 -2.82 15.36 2.70
CA ASP A 38 -1.86 14.43 2.13
C ASP A 38 -0.40 14.80 2.48
N MET A 39 0.53 13.90 2.18
CA MET A 39 1.94 14.06 2.50
C MET A 39 2.60 15.20 1.70
N GLU A 40 2.12 15.49 0.48
CA GLU A 40 2.63 16.61 -0.33
C GLU A 40 2.21 17.96 0.28
N GLU A 41 0.96 18.09 0.74
CA GLU A 41 0.45 19.27 1.44
C GLU A 41 1.24 19.58 2.73
N LEU A 42 1.86 18.56 3.33
CA LEU A 42 2.76 18.69 4.49
C LEU A 42 4.24 18.88 4.11
N GLY A 43 4.55 19.06 2.83
CA GLY A 43 5.89 19.40 2.32
C GLY A 43 6.75 18.21 1.88
N ALA A 44 6.24 16.97 1.95
CA ALA A 44 6.96 15.81 1.41
C ALA A 44 6.66 15.67 -0.08
N THR A 45 7.60 16.06 -0.94
CA THR A 45 7.37 16.06 -2.40
C THR A 45 7.52 14.69 -3.04
N ASN A 46 8.52 13.90 -2.62
CA ASN A 46 8.74 12.56 -3.15
C ASN A 46 9.47 11.65 -2.14
N PHE A 47 9.40 10.34 -2.38
CA PHE A 47 10.21 9.36 -1.67
C PHE A 47 10.65 8.25 -2.62
N ASN A 48 11.94 8.23 -2.95
CA ASN A 48 12.54 7.22 -3.82
C ASN A 48 11.79 7.05 -5.17
N GLY A 49 11.42 8.17 -5.80
CA GLY A 49 10.72 8.20 -7.09
C GLY A 49 9.21 7.99 -7.02
N LEU A 50 8.61 7.94 -5.82
CA LEU A 50 7.16 7.92 -5.64
C LEU A 50 6.65 9.32 -5.32
N SER A 51 5.55 9.73 -5.97
CA SER A 51 4.81 10.93 -5.61
C SER A 51 3.99 10.70 -4.34
N TRP A 52 3.82 11.76 -3.56
CA TRP A 52 3.02 11.77 -2.34
C TRP A 52 1.67 12.48 -2.48
N LYS A 53 1.33 12.91 -3.70
CA LYS A 53 0.02 13.47 -4.03
C LYS A 53 -1.09 12.48 -3.76
N GLY A 54 -2.13 12.90 -3.05
CA GLY A 54 -3.26 12.02 -2.72
C GLY A 54 -2.88 10.86 -1.80
N ILE A 55 -1.69 10.87 -1.19
CA ILE A 55 -1.22 9.83 -0.28
C ILE A 55 -1.07 10.39 1.14
N GLY A 56 -1.82 9.85 2.07
CA GLY A 56 -1.69 10.10 3.50
C GLY A 56 -0.80 9.07 4.19
N PHE A 57 -0.76 9.14 5.52
CA PHE A 57 0.02 8.22 6.33
C PHE A 57 -0.76 7.74 7.57
N GLY A 58 -0.81 6.41 7.70
CA GLY A 58 -1.42 5.69 8.80
C GLY A 58 -0.41 5.33 9.90
N LEU A 59 -0.76 4.37 10.75
CA LEU A 59 0.18 3.81 11.73
C LEU A 59 0.97 2.67 11.09
N GLY A 60 2.02 3.03 10.35
CA GLY A 60 2.95 2.10 9.71
C GLY A 60 2.73 1.86 8.21
N PHE A 61 1.77 2.55 7.59
CA PHE A 61 1.46 2.40 6.16
C PHE A 61 1.25 3.77 5.51
N ASN A 62 1.55 3.88 4.21
CA ASN A 62 0.90 4.90 3.39
C ASN A 62 -0.56 4.52 3.16
N VAL A 63 -1.41 5.52 2.93
CA VAL A 63 -2.83 5.33 2.66
C VAL A 63 -3.22 6.19 1.46
N VAL A 64 -3.76 5.58 0.41
CA VAL A 64 -4.29 6.30 -0.75
C VAL A 64 -5.58 7.02 -0.33
N LEU A 65 -5.54 8.35 -0.32
CA LEU A 65 -6.68 9.21 -0.01
C LEU A 65 -7.47 9.57 -1.27
N ASP A 66 -6.76 9.77 -2.37
CA ASP A 66 -7.31 10.13 -3.68
C ASP A 66 -6.48 9.43 -4.76
N HIS A 67 -7.04 8.36 -5.31
CA HIS A 67 -6.39 7.54 -6.33
C HIS A 67 -6.12 8.29 -7.64
N ALA A 68 -6.97 9.27 -7.99
CA ALA A 68 -6.81 10.06 -9.21
C ALA A 68 -5.63 11.02 -9.08
N LYS A 69 -5.49 11.70 -7.93
CA LYS A 69 -4.32 12.53 -7.62
C LYS A 69 -3.04 11.70 -7.51
N ALA A 70 -3.14 10.50 -6.96
CA ALA A 70 -2.00 9.61 -6.75
C ALA A 70 -1.60 8.80 -8.00
N GLU A 71 -2.37 8.91 -9.10
CA GLU A 71 -2.19 8.15 -10.33
C GLU A 71 -2.13 6.63 -10.08
N ILE A 72 -2.92 6.15 -9.12
CA ILE A 72 -3.02 4.75 -8.73
C ILE A 72 -4.37 4.20 -9.18
N PRO A 73 -4.42 3.03 -9.86
CA PRO A 73 -5.68 2.41 -10.22
C PRO A 73 -6.42 1.88 -8.97
N GLY A 74 -7.74 1.84 -9.06
CA GLY A 74 -8.60 1.29 -8.01
C GLY A 74 -9.24 2.34 -7.09
N PRO A 75 -10.05 1.90 -6.12
CA PRO A 75 -10.71 2.81 -5.19
C PRO A 75 -9.77 3.29 -4.07
N ASP A 76 -10.09 4.45 -3.49
CA ASP A 76 -9.37 5.02 -2.34
C ASP A 76 -9.40 4.08 -1.12
N GLY A 77 -8.42 4.25 -0.22
CA GLY A 77 -8.27 3.45 1.00
C GLY A 77 -7.38 2.22 0.85
N GLU A 78 -6.74 2.03 -0.31
CA GLU A 78 -5.60 1.12 -0.41
C GLU A 78 -4.47 1.61 0.50
N TYR A 79 -3.78 0.68 1.16
CA TYR A 79 -2.63 1.00 2.02
C TYR A 79 -1.47 0.04 1.76
N GLY A 80 -0.25 0.50 2.02
CA GLY A 80 0.94 -0.29 1.73
C GLY A 80 2.22 0.37 2.18
N TRP A 81 3.34 -0.18 1.70
CA TRP A 81 4.66 0.41 1.85
C TRP A 81 5.64 -0.08 0.79
N THR A 82 6.80 0.56 0.73
CA THR A 82 7.88 0.21 -0.20
C THR A 82 9.21 0.05 0.53
N GLY A 83 10.09 -0.83 0.03
CA GLY A 83 11.41 -1.08 0.60
C GLY A 83 12.55 -0.64 -0.31
N ALA A 84 13.70 -0.34 0.27
CA ALA A 84 14.85 0.25 -0.44
C ALA A 84 15.37 -0.58 -1.63
N ALA A 85 15.18 -1.91 -1.60
CA ALA A 85 15.62 -2.84 -2.65
C ALA A 85 14.61 -3.01 -3.82
N GLY A 86 13.73 -2.03 -4.02
CA GLY A 86 12.68 -2.06 -5.05
C GLY A 86 11.38 -2.77 -4.62
N THR A 87 11.35 -3.38 -3.43
CA THR A 87 10.18 -4.12 -2.94
C THR A 87 8.97 -3.22 -2.71
N MET A 88 7.77 -3.78 -2.82
CA MET A 88 6.50 -3.12 -2.53
C MET A 88 5.47 -4.13 -2.07
N PHE A 89 4.57 -3.71 -1.18
CA PHE A 89 3.29 -4.36 -1.03
C PHE A 89 2.16 -3.35 -1.00
N PHE A 90 0.94 -3.81 -1.27
CA PHE A 90 -0.28 -3.05 -1.06
C PHE A 90 -1.43 -3.99 -0.71
N VAL A 91 -2.44 -3.45 -0.02
CA VAL A 91 -3.68 -4.13 0.33
C VAL A 91 -4.84 -3.22 -0.05
N ASN A 92 -5.73 -3.71 -0.92
CA ASN A 92 -6.97 -3.03 -1.25
C ASN A 92 -8.14 -3.79 -0.59
N PRO A 93 -8.65 -3.32 0.55
CA PRO A 93 -9.71 -4.03 1.27
C PRO A 93 -11.05 -4.00 0.53
N LYS A 94 -11.32 -2.97 -0.29
CA LYS A 94 -12.56 -2.86 -1.08
C LYS A 94 -12.61 -3.90 -2.19
N LEU A 95 -11.48 -4.11 -2.88
CA LEU A 95 -11.36 -5.11 -3.94
C LEU A 95 -10.97 -6.50 -3.42
N LYS A 96 -10.67 -6.63 -2.12
CA LYS A 96 -10.18 -7.87 -1.50
C LYS A 96 -8.97 -8.47 -2.21
N ILE A 97 -8.02 -7.61 -2.57
CA ILE A 97 -6.73 -8.02 -3.15
C ILE A 97 -5.56 -7.52 -2.30
N ALA A 98 -4.43 -8.20 -2.41
CA ALA A 98 -3.15 -7.73 -1.94
C ALA A 98 -2.07 -8.08 -2.96
N GLY A 99 -1.12 -7.18 -3.18
CA GLY A 99 0.02 -7.38 -4.07
C GLY A 99 1.32 -7.39 -3.29
N LEU A 100 2.25 -8.25 -3.69
CA LEU A 100 3.61 -8.30 -3.15
C LEU A 100 4.60 -8.39 -4.31
N LEU A 101 5.51 -7.42 -4.39
CA LEU A 101 6.64 -7.41 -5.30
C LEU A 101 7.93 -7.52 -4.48
N LEU A 102 8.69 -8.58 -4.71
CA LEU A 102 10.00 -8.80 -4.10
C LEU A 102 11.08 -8.72 -5.18
N THR A 103 11.96 -7.73 -5.05
CA THR A 103 13.11 -7.48 -5.92
C THR A 103 14.36 -7.27 -5.06
N GLN A 104 15.53 -7.27 -5.68
CA GLN A 104 16.82 -7.08 -5.01
C GLN A 104 17.73 -6.15 -5.83
N TYR A 105 17.31 -4.91 -6.03
CA TYR A 105 18.14 -3.91 -6.71
C TYR A 105 18.06 -2.55 -6.00
N MET A 106 19.13 -1.78 -6.13
CA MET A 106 19.22 -0.42 -5.60
C MET A 106 19.88 0.51 -6.63
N PRO A 107 19.50 1.80 -6.67
CA PRO A 107 18.40 2.42 -5.93
C PRO A 107 17.01 1.92 -6.40
N SER A 108 15.97 2.07 -5.58
CA SER A 108 14.67 1.41 -5.87
C SER A 108 13.94 1.90 -7.13
N GLN A 109 14.32 3.06 -7.64
CA GLN A 109 13.79 3.69 -8.84
C GLN A 109 14.55 3.33 -10.12
N SER A 110 15.56 2.45 -10.04
CA SER A 110 16.32 2.02 -11.24
C SER A 110 15.44 1.37 -12.31
N TYR A 111 14.31 0.77 -11.90
CA TYR A 111 13.34 0.19 -12.81
C TYR A 111 11.91 0.58 -12.39
N PRO A 112 10.98 0.77 -13.33
CA PRO A 112 9.60 1.15 -13.05
C PRO A 112 8.72 -0.01 -12.56
N LEU A 113 9.33 -1.07 -12.00
CA LEU A 113 8.65 -2.34 -11.72
C LEU A 113 7.49 -2.20 -10.73
N ARG A 114 7.57 -1.28 -9.76
CA ARG A 114 6.47 -1.06 -8.80
C ARG A 114 5.18 -0.61 -9.49
N GLN A 115 5.29 0.36 -10.39
CA GLN A 115 4.15 0.91 -11.13
C GLN A 115 3.64 -0.13 -12.15
N GLN A 116 4.55 -0.76 -12.90
CA GLN A 116 4.19 -1.78 -13.89
C GLN A 116 3.50 -2.98 -13.23
N PHE A 117 4.02 -3.48 -12.11
CA PHE A 117 3.42 -4.57 -11.36
C PHE A 117 2.01 -4.21 -10.87
N ARG A 118 1.85 -3.02 -10.26
CA ARG A 118 0.55 -2.55 -9.78
C ARG A 118 -0.46 -2.48 -10.93
N ASN A 119 -0.10 -1.84 -12.03
CA ASN A 119 -0.99 -1.71 -13.20
C ASN A 119 -1.37 -3.09 -13.75
N ALA A 120 -0.40 -4.00 -13.90
CA ALA A 120 -0.68 -5.36 -14.37
C ALA A 120 -1.63 -6.14 -13.45
N VAL A 121 -1.48 -5.99 -12.13
CA VAL A 121 -2.42 -6.61 -11.16
C VAL A 121 -3.83 -6.07 -11.35
N TYR A 122 -3.99 -4.74 -11.43
CA TYR A 122 -5.31 -4.11 -11.58
C TYR A 122 -5.96 -4.37 -12.95
N ASP A 123 -5.17 -4.39 -14.02
CA ASP A 123 -5.65 -4.73 -15.36
C ASP A 123 -6.15 -6.18 -15.43
N GLY A 124 -5.52 -7.10 -14.69
CA GLY A 124 -5.94 -8.50 -14.62
C GLY A 124 -7.22 -8.77 -13.82
N LEU A 125 -7.80 -7.76 -13.16
CA LEU A 125 -9.10 -7.87 -12.48
C LEU A 125 -10.29 -7.56 -13.40
N ARG A 126 -10.02 -7.05 -14.60
CA ARG A 126 -11.04 -6.68 -15.58
C ARG A 126 -11.56 -7.89 -16.35
#